data_AF-A0A4S4A5R7-F1
#
_entry.id   AF-A0A4S4A5R7-F1
#
_cell.length_a   1.000
_cell.length_b   1.000
_cell.length_c   1.000
_cell.angle_alpha   90.00
_cell.angle_beta   90.00
_cell.angle_gamma   90.00
#
_symmetry.space_group_name_H-M   'P 1'
#
loop_
_entity.id
_entity.type
_entity.pdbx_description
1 polymer ?
#
loop_
_entity_poly.entity_id
_entity_poly.type
_entity_poly.pdbx_seq_one_letter_code
_entity_poly.pdbx_strand_id
1 'polypeptide(L)'
;MYEYAIAWEWLTFAVRWLHVVTAIAWIGSSFYFIALDLGLTKRPGMPEGVYGEEWQVHGGGFYHIQKYLVAPASMPKHLTWFKWESYATWLSGFAMLCVVYYGGADLFLIDRSLLDLSHVQAIALSAGSLAIGWICYDLLCKSPIGKSTWGLMILLYILLVIMAWGYTQVFTGRAAFLHLGAFTATIMTANVFFIIMPNQRVVVADLIAGRKPDPKYGVIAKQRSLHNNYLTLPVVFFMLSNHYPLAFATAYNWIIAALVFLMGVTIRHWFNTGHARKGKPIWTWMITTVIFIIIMWLSTQPKLGAGEHASLSPMQTQFLADAHFTKARDIVEARCSMCHAQEPSWDGLTFAPKNVKFETDNEIAAHAREIYLQAGRSHAMPPGNVTSVTPQERAMLVAWYESAVKGKTE
;
A
#
# COMPACT_ATOMS: atom_id res chain seq x y z
N MET A 1 -25.14 -18.13 4.76
CA MET A 1 -24.37 -16.90 5.12
C MET A 1 -22.98 -17.20 5.72
N TYR A 2 -22.70 -18.41 6.21
CA TYR A 2 -21.31 -18.81 6.51
C TYR A 2 -20.50 -19.10 5.24
N GLU A 3 -21.17 -19.49 4.14
CA GLU A 3 -20.54 -19.59 2.82
C GLU A 3 -19.95 -18.24 2.38
N TYR A 4 -20.58 -17.13 2.80
CA TYR A 4 -20.06 -15.79 2.54
C TYR A 4 -18.70 -15.57 3.22
N ALA A 5 -18.53 -15.98 4.48
CA ALA A 5 -17.24 -15.82 5.18
C ALA A 5 -16.10 -16.58 4.47
N ILE A 6 -16.39 -17.79 3.96
CA ILE A 6 -15.45 -18.63 3.22
C ILE A 6 -15.18 -18.04 1.83
N ALA A 7 -16.23 -17.70 1.07
CA ALA A 7 -16.10 -17.09 -0.25
C ALA A 7 -15.35 -15.74 -0.19
N TRP A 8 -15.61 -14.94 0.84
CA TRP A 8 -14.92 -13.67 1.08
C TRP A 8 -13.44 -13.86 1.38
N GLU A 9 -13.07 -14.91 2.12
CA GLU A 9 -11.67 -15.23 2.39
C GLU A 9 -10.93 -15.60 1.09
N TRP A 10 -11.52 -16.45 0.26
CA TRP A 10 -10.97 -16.80 -1.05
C TRP A 10 -10.93 -15.62 -2.02
N LEU A 11 -11.96 -14.77 -2.04
CA LEU A 11 -11.97 -13.53 -2.81
C LEU A 11 -10.83 -12.60 -2.38
N THR A 12 -10.68 -12.39 -1.07
CA THR A 12 -9.61 -11.56 -0.50
C THR A 12 -8.24 -12.11 -0.90
N PHE A 13 -8.05 -13.43 -0.84
CA PHE A 13 -6.82 -14.09 -1.26
C PHE A 13 -6.55 -13.92 -2.76
N ALA A 14 -7.54 -14.17 -3.61
CA ALA A 14 -7.42 -14.05 -5.06
C ALA A 14 -7.07 -12.61 -5.50
N VAL A 15 -7.76 -11.60 -4.94
CA VAL A 15 -7.49 -10.19 -5.24
C VAL A 15 -6.11 -9.78 -4.72
N ARG A 16 -5.71 -10.24 -3.53
CA ARG A 16 -4.36 -9.98 -3.00
C ARG A 16 -3.27 -10.60 -3.88
N TRP A 17 -3.46 -11.85 -4.30
CA TRP A 17 -2.51 -12.53 -5.17
C TRP A 17 -2.36 -11.80 -6.51
N LEU A 18 -3.48 -11.44 -7.15
CA LEU A 18 -3.49 -10.65 -8.38
C LEU A 18 -2.77 -9.30 -8.19
N HIS A 19 -3.05 -8.61 -7.08
CA HIS A 19 -2.42 -7.31 -6.80
C HIS A 19 -0.90 -7.42 -6.64
N VAL A 20 -0.41 -8.43 -5.92
CA VAL A 20 1.04 -8.64 -5.74
C VAL A 20 1.70 -8.91 -7.09
N VAL A 21 1.12 -9.77 -7.93
CA VAL A 21 1.66 -10.09 -9.26
C VAL A 21 1.74 -8.83 -10.14
N THR A 22 0.66 -8.06 -10.20
CA THR A 22 0.61 -6.84 -11.03
C THR A 22 1.55 -5.76 -10.49
N ALA A 23 1.65 -5.60 -9.17
CA ALA A 23 2.57 -4.66 -8.53
C ALA A 23 4.03 -5.00 -8.83
N ILE A 24 4.42 -6.29 -8.80
CA ILE A 24 5.77 -6.73 -9.18
C ILE A 24 6.06 -6.39 -10.64
N ALA A 25 5.10 -6.63 -11.54
CA ALA A 25 5.25 -6.29 -12.95
C ALA A 25 5.43 -4.76 -13.14
N TRP A 26 4.65 -3.94 -12.45
CA TRP A 26 4.74 -2.48 -12.58
C TRP A 26 5.99 -1.88 -11.95
N ILE A 27 6.30 -2.22 -10.71
CA ILE A 27 7.48 -1.70 -10.03
C ILE A 27 8.76 -2.21 -10.71
N GLY A 28 8.80 -3.48 -11.10
CA GLY A 28 9.92 -4.07 -11.83
C GLY A 28 10.18 -3.36 -13.16
N SER A 29 9.15 -3.19 -13.99
CA SER A 29 9.26 -2.46 -15.26
C SER A 29 9.66 -1.00 -15.04
N SER A 30 9.09 -0.31 -14.04
CA SER A 30 9.45 1.06 -13.70
C SER A 30 10.94 1.19 -13.34
N PHE A 31 11.46 0.32 -12.47
CA PHE A 31 12.87 0.32 -12.11
C PHE A 31 13.78 0.04 -13.30
N TYR A 32 13.42 -0.93 -14.13
CA TYR A 32 14.15 -1.26 -15.34
C TYR A 32 14.21 -0.07 -16.31
N PHE A 33 13.08 0.55 -16.64
CA PHE A 33 13.05 1.67 -17.58
C PHE A 33 13.79 2.90 -17.08
N ILE A 34 13.75 3.18 -15.78
CA ILE A 34 14.53 4.28 -15.19
C ILE A 34 16.03 3.97 -15.24
N ALA A 35 16.44 2.73 -14.92
CA ALA A 35 17.84 2.33 -15.00
C ALA A 35 18.35 2.40 -16.44
N LEU A 36 17.56 1.92 -17.41
CA LEU A 36 17.84 2.02 -18.84
C LEU A 36 17.97 3.49 -19.27
N ASP A 37 17.01 4.35 -18.93
CA ASP A 37 16.99 5.75 -19.37
C ASP A 37 18.18 6.55 -18.83
N LEU A 38 18.55 6.31 -17.56
CA LEU A 38 19.71 6.93 -16.93
C LEU A 38 21.04 6.33 -17.42
N GLY A 39 21.02 5.05 -17.81
CA GLY A 39 22.19 4.32 -18.29
C GLY A 39 22.58 4.59 -19.74
N LEU A 40 21.73 5.23 -20.55
CA LEU A 40 22.03 5.48 -21.97
C LEU A 40 23.39 6.16 -22.17
N THR A 41 24.20 5.60 -23.08
CA THR A 41 25.50 6.15 -23.48
C THR A 41 25.41 6.81 -24.85
N LYS A 42 26.21 7.86 -25.06
CA LYS A 42 26.45 8.42 -26.39
C LYS A 42 27.77 7.88 -26.91
N ARG A 43 27.80 7.39 -28.16
CA ARG A 43 29.01 6.88 -28.82
C ARG A 43 29.22 7.55 -30.18
N PRO A 44 30.48 7.65 -30.66
CA PRO A 44 30.74 8.06 -32.04
C PRO A 44 30.05 7.11 -33.03
N GLY A 45 29.50 7.65 -34.12
CA GLY A 45 28.87 6.85 -35.18
C GLY A 45 27.45 6.34 -34.89
N MET A 46 26.77 6.85 -33.84
CA MET A 46 25.37 6.53 -33.62
C MET A 46 24.49 6.99 -34.81
N PRO A 47 23.40 6.25 -35.14
CA PRO A 47 22.46 6.68 -36.15
C PRO A 47 21.87 8.07 -35.86
N GLU A 48 21.52 8.79 -36.92
CA GLU A 48 20.92 10.12 -36.81
C GLU A 48 19.61 10.07 -35.99
N GLY A 49 19.42 11.05 -35.10
CA GLY A 49 18.24 11.14 -34.22
C GLY A 49 18.29 10.28 -32.96
N VAL A 50 19.28 9.39 -32.80
CA VAL A 50 19.49 8.61 -31.56
C VAL A 50 20.03 9.53 -30.47
N TYR A 51 19.34 9.56 -29.34
CA TYR A 51 19.76 10.29 -28.14
C TYR A 51 20.84 9.55 -27.35
N GLY A 52 20.74 8.23 -27.31
CA GLY A 52 21.71 7.35 -26.68
C GLY A 52 21.31 5.89 -26.86
N GLU A 53 22.25 5.00 -26.54
CA GLU A 53 22.09 3.56 -26.65
C GLU A 53 22.57 2.82 -25.40
N GLU A 54 22.03 1.62 -25.20
CA GLU A 54 22.47 0.68 -24.17
C GLU A 54 22.53 -0.74 -24.75
N TRP A 55 23.55 -1.49 -24.31
CA TRP A 55 23.72 -2.90 -24.65
C TRP A 55 23.50 -3.73 -23.40
N GLN A 56 22.58 -4.68 -23.47
CA GLN A 56 22.19 -5.51 -22.33
C GLN A 56 22.31 -6.99 -22.67
N VAL A 57 22.65 -7.79 -21.67
CA VAL A 57 22.73 -9.25 -21.79
C VAL A 57 21.62 -9.88 -20.95
N HIS A 58 20.79 -10.70 -21.57
CA HIS A 58 19.79 -11.49 -20.86
C HIS A 58 19.40 -12.72 -21.68
N GLY A 59 19.04 -13.83 -21.02
CA GLY A 59 18.57 -15.05 -21.69
C GLY A 59 19.56 -15.67 -22.68
N GLY A 60 20.86 -15.44 -22.52
CA GLY A 60 21.90 -15.92 -23.44
C GLY A 60 22.11 -15.10 -24.71
N GLY A 61 21.44 -13.93 -24.84
CA GLY A 61 21.57 -13.04 -25.98
C GLY A 61 21.92 -11.60 -25.61
N PHE A 62 22.11 -10.77 -26.65
CA PHE A 62 22.40 -9.33 -26.53
C PHE A 62 21.22 -8.51 -27.06
N TYR A 63 20.77 -7.54 -26.27
CA TYR A 63 19.80 -6.52 -26.65
C TYR A 63 20.52 -5.22 -26.94
N HIS A 64 20.29 -4.64 -28.12
CA HIS A 64 20.76 -3.32 -28.47
C HIS A 64 19.57 -2.36 -28.48
N ILE A 65 19.52 -1.46 -27.50
CA ILE A 65 18.39 -0.56 -27.30
C ILE A 65 18.84 0.86 -27.63
N GLN A 66 18.14 1.50 -28.56
CA GLN A 66 18.38 2.88 -28.97
C GLN A 66 17.17 3.74 -28.63
N LYS A 67 17.39 4.86 -27.95
CA LYS A 67 16.33 5.81 -27.63
C LYS A 67 16.35 6.98 -28.63
N TYR A 68 15.22 7.26 -29.23
CA TYR A 68 15.04 8.40 -30.14
C TYR A 68 14.24 9.51 -29.44
N LEU A 69 14.66 10.76 -29.65
CA LEU A 69 13.88 11.95 -29.23
C LEU A 69 13.04 12.55 -30.38
N VAL A 70 13.29 12.09 -31.60
CA VAL A 70 12.58 12.44 -32.83
C VAL A 70 12.18 11.16 -33.56
N ALA A 71 11.41 11.24 -34.64
CA ALA A 71 11.03 10.06 -35.41
C ALA A 71 12.31 9.39 -35.95
N PRO A 72 12.47 8.07 -35.78
CA PRO A 72 13.46 7.35 -36.57
C PRO A 72 13.07 7.42 -38.06
N ALA A 73 14.05 7.26 -38.94
CA ALA A 73 13.84 7.25 -40.40
C ALA A 73 12.80 6.20 -40.85
N SER A 74 12.67 5.10 -40.10
CA SER A 74 11.57 4.15 -40.23
C SER A 74 11.00 3.81 -38.86
N MET A 75 9.72 4.11 -38.62
CA MET A 75 9.03 3.72 -37.40
C MET A 75 8.30 2.39 -37.63
N PRO A 76 8.51 1.36 -36.79
CA PRO A 76 7.80 0.10 -36.93
C PRO A 76 6.30 0.27 -36.70
N LYS A 77 5.47 -0.51 -37.41
CA LYS A 77 4.02 -0.53 -37.22
C LYS A 77 3.61 -1.02 -35.83
N HIS A 78 4.44 -1.86 -35.21
CA HIS A 78 4.18 -2.44 -33.90
C HIS A 78 4.92 -1.66 -32.81
N LEU A 79 4.17 -1.13 -31.84
CA LEU A 79 4.68 -0.44 -30.66
C LEU A 79 4.11 -1.09 -29.40
N THR A 80 4.98 -1.51 -28.48
CA THR A 80 4.58 -1.99 -27.16
C THR A 80 4.40 -0.80 -26.20
N TRP A 81 3.25 -0.74 -25.52
CA TRP A 81 2.91 0.33 -24.59
C TRP A 81 2.84 -0.18 -23.16
N PHE A 82 3.81 0.22 -22.33
CA PHE A 82 3.90 -0.14 -20.91
C PHE A 82 2.97 0.73 -20.06
N LYS A 83 1.69 0.34 -20.03
CA LYS A 83 0.63 1.04 -19.27
C LYS A 83 -0.22 0.08 -18.44
N TRP A 84 -0.34 -1.16 -18.88
CA TRP A 84 -1.24 -2.14 -18.29
C TRP A 84 -0.77 -2.59 -16.92
N GLU A 85 0.54 -2.62 -16.70
CA GLU A 85 1.15 -2.92 -15.41
C GLU A 85 0.67 -1.93 -14.36
N SER A 86 0.70 -0.63 -14.68
CA SER A 86 0.20 0.44 -13.80
C SER A 86 -1.31 0.33 -13.58
N TYR A 87 -2.08 0.18 -14.66
CA TYR A 87 -3.55 0.17 -14.58
C TYR A 87 -4.07 -1.05 -13.83
N ALA A 88 -3.53 -2.24 -14.11
CA ALA A 88 -3.91 -3.47 -13.42
C ALA A 88 -3.49 -3.45 -11.95
N THR A 89 -2.33 -2.86 -11.61
CA THR A 89 -1.93 -2.70 -10.21
C THR A 89 -2.90 -1.81 -9.45
N TRP A 90 -3.30 -0.67 -10.03
CA TRP A 90 -4.25 0.21 -9.37
C TRP A 90 -5.64 -0.40 -9.25
N LEU A 91 -6.17 -1.02 -10.32
CA LEU A 91 -7.48 -1.67 -10.29
C LEU A 91 -7.54 -2.79 -9.26
N SER A 92 -6.53 -3.67 -9.22
CA SER A 92 -6.44 -4.74 -8.23
C SER A 92 -6.21 -4.22 -6.82
N GLY A 93 -5.44 -3.13 -6.66
CA GLY A 93 -5.20 -2.49 -5.36
C GLY A 93 -6.45 -1.80 -4.81
N PHE A 94 -7.20 -1.11 -5.68
CA PHE A 94 -8.48 -0.51 -5.33
C PHE A 94 -9.52 -1.58 -5.01
N ALA A 95 -9.56 -2.68 -5.77
CA ALA A 95 -10.38 -3.84 -5.42
C ALA A 95 -10.01 -4.40 -4.04
N MET A 96 -8.71 -4.49 -3.70
CA MET A 96 -8.28 -4.91 -2.36
C MET A 96 -8.72 -3.93 -1.27
N LEU A 97 -8.65 -2.62 -1.54
CA LEU A 97 -9.16 -1.58 -0.62
C LEU A 97 -10.66 -1.77 -0.36
N CYS A 98 -11.46 -2.00 -1.41
CA CYS A 98 -12.89 -2.27 -1.28
C CYS A 98 -13.17 -3.54 -0.47
N VAL A 99 -12.48 -4.64 -0.77
CA VAL A 99 -12.73 -5.93 -0.10
C VAL A 99 -12.25 -5.90 1.36
N VAL A 100 -11.04 -5.40 1.64
CA VAL A 100 -10.46 -5.49 2.98
C VAL A 100 -10.88 -4.33 3.87
N TYR A 101 -10.77 -3.09 3.38
CA TYR A 101 -10.97 -1.91 4.23
C TYR A 101 -12.38 -1.36 4.17
N TYR A 102 -13.09 -1.47 3.05
CA TYR A 102 -14.49 -1.00 3.00
C TYR A 102 -15.46 -2.08 3.48
N GLY A 103 -15.24 -3.34 3.07
CA GLY A 103 -16.02 -4.47 3.58
C GLY A 103 -15.78 -4.76 5.07
N GLY A 104 -14.59 -4.44 5.59
CA GLY A 104 -14.21 -4.57 7.00
C GLY A 104 -14.05 -3.23 7.72
N ALA A 105 -14.81 -2.20 7.34
CA ALA A 105 -14.57 -0.83 7.77
C ALA A 105 -14.57 -0.63 9.30
N ASP A 106 -15.45 -1.32 10.04
CA ASP A 106 -15.48 -1.24 11.51
C ASP A 106 -14.16 -1.66 12.16
N LEU A 107 -13.45 -2.63 11.57
CA LEU A 107 -12.23 -3.20 12.15
C LEU A 107 -10.96 -2.57 11.58
N PHE A 108 -10.94 -2.29 10.27
CA PHE A 108 -9.71 -1.91 9.59
C PHE A 108 -9.64 -0.43 9.23
N LEU A 109 -10.76 0.27 9.08
CA LEU A 109 -10.79 1.66 8.60
C LEU A 109 -11.11 2.67 9.70
N ILE A 110 -12.17 2.42 10.46
CA ILE A 110 -12.74 3.36 11.43
C ILE A 110 -12.04 3.21 12.78
N ASP A 111 -11.63 4.34 13.36
CA ASP A 111 -11.19 4.42 14.75
C ASP A 111 -12.20 5.30 15.52
N ARG A 112 -13.16 4.64 16.19
CA ARG A 112 -14.25 5.33 16.91
C ARG A 112 -13.76 6.13 18.13
N SER A 113 -12.51 5.91 18.57
CA SER A 113 -11.89 6.75 19.62
C SER A 113 -11.47 8.13 19.11
N LEU A 114 -11.28 8.27 17.78
CA LEU A 114 -10.90 9.53 17.15
C LEU A 114 -12.14 10.28 16.64
N LEU A 115 -12.94 9.62 15.81
CA LEU A 115 -14.15 10.17 15.20
C LEU A 115 -15.19 9.06 15.06
N ASP A 116 -16.40 9.27 15.57
CA ASP A 116 -17.51 8.35 15.38
C ASP A 116 -18.13 8.53 13.98
N LEU A 117 -17.46 7.97 12.98
CA LEU A 117 -17.89 7.99 11.59
C LEU A 117 -18.79 6.79 11.29
N SER A 118 -19.85 7.03 10.50
CA SER A 118 -20.57 5.94 9.84
C SER A 118 -19.71 5.30 8.75
N HIS A 119 -20.04 4.04 8.38
CA HIS A 119 -19.39 3.33 7.28
C HIS A 119 -19.33 4.13 5.99
N VAL A 120 -20.44 4.76 5.62
CA VAL A 120 -20.54 5.53 4.37
C VAL A 120 -19.64 6.75 4.42
N GLN A 121 -19.59 7.47 5.55
CA GLN A 121 -18.71 8.62 5.72
C GLN A 121 -17.23 8.23 5.65
N ALA A 122 -16.84 7.14 6.32
CA ALA A 122 -15.46 6.67 6.29
C ALA A 122 -15.02 6.26 4.88
N ILE A 123 -15.86 5.53 4.14
CA ILE A 123 -15.59 5.13 2.75
C ILE A 123 -15.54 6.36 1.84
N ALA A 124 -16.47 7.30 1.99
CA ALA A 124 -16.50 8.53 1.19
C ALA A 124 -15.26 9.41 1.44
N LEU A 125 -14.82 9.54 2.70
CA LEU A 125 -13.59 10.24 3.05
C LEU A 125 -12.36 9.54 2.43
N SER A 126 -12.30 8.22 2.50
CA SER A 126 -11.23 7.45 1.86
C SER A 126 -11.19 7.70 0.34
N ALA A 127 -12.26 7.37 -0.38
CA ALA A 127 -12.31 7.51 -1.82
C ALA A 127 -12.15 8.98 -2.28
N GLY A 128 -12.78 9.90 -1.58
CA GLY A 128 -12.67 11.34 -1.80
C GLY A 128 -11.24 11.83 -1.64
N SER A 129 -10.52 11.39 -0.59
CA SER A 129 -9.13 11.80 -0.37
C SER A 129 -8.19 11.36 -1.50
N LEU A 130 -8.40 10.18 -2.11
CA LEU A 130 -7.62 9.71 -3.25
C LEU A 130 -7.87 10.56 -4.50
N ALA A 131 -9.15 10.86 -4.79
CA ALA A 131 -9.55 11.62 -5.97
C ALA A 131 -9.14 13.10 -5.86
N ILE A 132 -9.51 13.76 -4.76
CA ILE A 132 -9.17 15.17 -4.49
C ILE A 132 -7.65 15.32 -4.43
N GLY A 133 -6.97 14.36 -3.80
CA GLY A 133 -5.51 14.29 -3.75
C GLY A 133 -4.84 14.41 -5.10
N TRP A 134 -5.29 13.58 -6.07
CA TRP A 134 -4.76 13.64 -7.42
C TRP A 134 -5.06 14.98 -8.11
N ILE A 135 -6.27 15.52 -7.97
CA ILE A 135 -6.65 16.81 -8.56
C ILE A 135 -5.74 17.92 -8.03
N CYS A 136 -5.59 18.02 -6.70
CA CYS A 136 -4.72 19.01 -6.06
C CYS A 136 -3.27 18.87 -6.54
N TYR A 137 -2.75 17.64 -6.58
CA TYR A 137 -1.41 17.34 -7.08
C TYR A 137 -1.23 17.75 -8.56
N ASP A 138 -2.21 17.45 -9.42
CA ASP A 138 -2.11 17.77 -10.85
C ASP A 138 -2.16 19.28 -11.09
N LEU A 139 -3.07 19.99 -10.42
CA LEU A 139 -3.15 21.45 -10.46
C LEU A 139 -1.86 22.08 -9.95
N LEU A 140 -1.27 21.56 -8.88
CA LEU A 140 -0.03 22.09 -8.33
C LEU A 140 1.13 21.97 -9.32
N CYS A 141 1.24 20.84 -10.00
CA CYS A 141 2.28 20.64 -11.00
C CYS A 141 2.05 21.45 -12.28
N LYS A 142 0.81 21.84 -12.59
CA LYS A 142 0.49 22.77 -13.69
C LYS A 142 0.68 24.25 -13.30
N SER A 143 0.74 24.54 -12.00
CA SER A 143 0.94 25.90 -11.47
C SER A 143 2.36 26.43 -11.72
N PRO A 144 2.64 27.73 -11.50
CA PRO A 144 3.99 28.29 -11.65
C PRO A 144 5.05 27.57 -10.81
N ILE A 145 4.70 27.02 -9.65
CA ILE A 145 5.64 26.27 -8.80
C ILE A 145 6.10 24.98 -9.48
N GLY A 146 5.28 24.42 -10.37
CA GLY A 146 5.58 23.25 -11.16
C GLY A 146 6.76 23.43 -12.11
N LYS A 147 7.18 24.67 -12.38
CA LYS A 147 8.39 24.97 -13.17
C LYS A 147 9.68 24.74 -12.37
N SER A 148 9.62 24.77 -11.04
CA SER A 148 10.76 24.49 -10.16
C SER A 148 10.68 23.07 -9.62
N THR A 149 11.60 22.20 -10.05
CA THR A 149 11.61 20.80 -9.58
C THR A 149 11.80 20.72 -8.07
N TRP A 150 12.74 21.49 -7.49
CA TRP A 150 13.00 21.47 -6.05
C TRP A 150 11.87 22.07 -5.23
N GLY A 151 11.34 23.22 -5.66
CA GLY A 151 10.22 23.87 -4.96
C GLY A 151 8.97 22.99 -4.94
N LEU A 152 8.67 22.35 -6.08
CA LEU A 152 7.56 21.39 -6.17
C LEU A 152 7.79 20.17 -5.27
N MET A 153 8.97 19.57 -5.27
CA MET A 153 9.26 18.39 -4.44
C MET A 153 9.15 18.67 -2.94
N ILE A 154 9.66 19.83 -2.48
CA ILE A 154 9.53 20.24 -1.07
C ILE A 154 8.06 20.45 -0.69
N LEU A 155 7.31 21.15 -1.54
CA LEU A 155 5.89 21.39 -1.28
C LEU A 155 5.07 20.08 -1.28
N LEU A 156 5.33 19.18 -2.23
CA LEU A 156 4.69 17.86 -2.27
C LEU A 156 5.04 17.04 -1.02
N TYR A 157 6.27 17.11 -0.53
CA TYR A 157 6.65 16.47 0.72
C TYR A 157 5.86 17.03 1.91
N ILE A 158 5.76 18.36 2.05
CA ILE A 158 4.94 18.99 3.10
C ILE A 158 3.49 18.53 3.02
N LEU A 159 2.91 18.47 1.82
CA LEU A 159 1.55 17.97 1.61
C LEU A 159 1.41 16.50 2.02
N LEU A 160 2.40 15.65 1.73
CA LEU A 160 2.40 14.25 2.18
C LEU A 160 2.47 14.14 3.70
N VAL A 161 3.22 15.01 4.39
CA VAL A 161 3.24 15.07 5.86
C VAL A 161 1.87 15.49 6.41
N ILE A 162 1.24 16.51 5.81
CA ILE A 162 -0.11 16.95 6.19
C ILE A 162 -1.13 15.82 5.99
N MET A 163 -1.05 15.11 4.85
CA MET A 163 -1.90 13.95 4.58
C MET A 163 -1.65 12.81 5.57
N ALA A 164 -0.39 12.56 5.95
CA ALA A 164 -0.05 11.54 6.94
C ALA A 164 -0.67 11.84 8.29
N TRP A 165 -0.50 13.09 8.75
CA TRP A 165 -1.15 13.56 9.97
C TRP A 165 -2.68 13.46 9.84
N GLY A 166 -3.27 14.00 8.77
CA GLY A 166 -4.71 14.02 8.55
C GLY A 166 -5.34 12.62 8.55
N TYR A 167 -4.72 11.65 7.89
CA TYR A 167 -5.22 10.27 7.93
C TYR A 167 -5.15 9.66 9.33
N THR A 168 -4.14 9.98 10.14
CA THR A 168 -4.05 9.49 11.53
C THR A 168 -5.04 10.15 12.48
N GLN A 169 -5.69 11.26 12.08
CA GLN A 169 -6.79 11.88 12.83
C GLN A 169 -8.16 11.28 12.48
N VAL A 170 -8.26 10.53 11.37
CA VAL A 170 -9.55 10.09 10.81
C VAL A 170 -9.67 8.57 10.79
N PHE A 171 -8.59 7.86 10.47
CA PHE A 171 -8.57 6.42 10.31
C PHE A 171 -7.70 5.74 11.37
N THR A 172 -7.88 4.43 11.51
CA THR A 172 -6.94 3.60 12.29
C THR A 172 -5.50 3.84 11.80
N GLY A 173 -4.50 3.72 12.69
CA GLY A 173 -3.09 3.89 12.29
C GLY A 173 -2.68 2.98 11.13
N ARG A 174 -3.22 1.76 11.12
CA ARG A 174 -3.05 0.78 10.04
C ARG A 174 -3.63 1.28 8.72
N ALA A 175 -4.88 1.76 8.74
CA ALA A 175 -5.49 2.36 7.56
C ALA A 175 -4.74 3.61 7.12
N ALA A 176 -4.30 4.48 8.01
CA ALA A 176 -3.59 5.69 7.65
C ALA A 176 -2.33 5.41 6.81
N PHE A 177 -1.52 4.41 7.20
CA PHE A 177 -0.34 4.01 6.43
C PHE A 177 -0.72 3.42 5.07
N LEU A 178 -1.71 2.53 5.03
CA LEU A 178 -2.18 1.98 3.76
C LEU A 178 -2.72 3.09 2.84
N HIS A 179 -3.49 4.04 3.36
CA HIS A 179 -4.07 5.14 2.58
C HIS A 179 -3.00 6.11 2.09
N LEU A 180 -1.92 6.35 2.84
CA LEU A 180 -0.76 7.08 2.32
C LEU A 180 -0.13 6.39 1.11
N GLY A 181 0.04 5.07 1.18
CA GLY A 181 0.49 4.27 0.06
C GLY A 181 -0.49 4.33 -1.11
N ALA A 182 -1.79 4.16 -0.86
CA ALA A 182 -2.85 4.16 -1.87
C ALA A 182 -3.01 5.53 -2.54
N PHE A 183 -2.94 6.61 -1.78
CA PHE A 183 -2.95 8.00 -2.24
C PHE A 183 -1.80 8.23 -3.21
N THR A 184 -0.59 7.87 -2.78
CA THR A 184 0.62 8.04 -3.59
C THR A 184 0.57 7.17 -4.85
N ALA A 185 0.17 5.90 -4.73
CA ALA A 185 0.01 4.99 -5.87
C ALA A 185 -1.09 5.43 -6.86
N THR A 186 -2.16 6.06 -6.35
CA THR A 186 -3.21 6.66 -7.17
C THR A 186 -2.66 7.83 -7.98
N ILE A 187 -1.92 8.74 -7.35
CA ILE A 187 -1.21 9.81 -8.06
C ILE A 187 -0.30 9.24 -9.15
N MET A 188 0.46 8.19 -8.82
CA MET A 188 1.40 7.56 -9.75
C MET A 188 0.72 6.93 -10.95
N THR A 189 -0.40 6.22 -10.74
CA THR A 189 -1.17 5.61 -11.84
C THR A 189 -1.87 6.67 -12.66
N ALA A 190 -2.45 7.68 -12.02
CA ALA A 190 -3.13 8.78 -12.69
C ALA A 190 -2.14 9.63 -13.53
N ASN A 191 -0.89 9.77 -13.09
CA ASN A 191 0.20 10.32 -13.92
C ASN A 191 0.37 9.53 -15.23
N VAL A 192 0.34 8.19 -15.16
CA VAL A 192 0.44 7.33 -16.34
C VAL A 192 -0.78 7.52 -17.24
N PHE A 193 -1.97 7.44 -16.66
CA PHE A 193 -3.24 7.42 -17.39
C PHE A 193 -3.61 8.76 -18.02
N PHE A 194 -3.57 9.86 -17.25
CA PHE A 194 -4.06 11.16 -17.69
C PHE A 194 -2.98 12.04 -18.35
N ILE A 195 -1.69 11.80 -18.07
CA ILE A 195 -0.62 12.70 -18.50
C ILE A 195 0.36 12.00 -19.44
N ILE A 196 1.03 10.93 -19.00
CA ILE A 196 2.12 10.30 -19.76
C ILE A 196 1.60 9.65 -21.04
N MET A 197 0.61 8.76 -20.94
CA MET A 197 0.09 8.01 -22.09
C MET A 197 -0.56 8.91 -23.15
N PRO A 198 -1.42 9.90 -22.81
CA PRO A 198 -1.95 10.83 -23.80
C PRO A 198 -0.84 11.64 -24.49
N ASN A 199 0.11 12.18 -23.73
CA ASN A 199 1.23 12.95 -24.31
C ASN A 199 2.10 12.10 -25.24
N GLN A 200 2.40 10.85 -24.85
CA GLN A 200 3.17 9.94 -25.70
C GLN A 200 2.43 9.60 -27.00
N ARG A 201 1.10 9.44 -26.96
CA ARG A 201 0.29 9.23 -28.17
C ARG A 201 0.32 10.42 -29.11
N VAL A 202 0.24 11.65 -28.58
CA VAL A 202 0.37 12.87 -29.39
C VAL A 202 1.73 12.92 -30.06
N VAL A 203 2.80 12.68 -29.30
CA VAL A 203 4.17 12.66 -29.82
C VAL A 203 4.32 11.60 -30.91
N VAL A 204 3.88 10.36 -30.69
CA VAL A 204 3.95 9.28 -31.69
C VAL A 204 3.13 9.61 -32.94
N ALA A 205 1.94 10.20 -32.79
CA ALA A 205 1.11 10.60 -33.92
C ALA A 205 1.78 11.70 -34.78
N ASP A 206 2.43 12.67 -34.15
CA ASP A 206 3.22 13.69 -34.87
C ASP A 206 4.40 13.06 -35.61
N LEU A 207 5.13 12.14 -34.96
CA LEU A 207 6.25 11.44 -35.56
C LEU A 207 5.85 10.58 -36.76
N ILE A 208 4.74 9.84 -36.67
CA ILE A 208 4.19 9.06 -37.78
C ILE A 208 3.77 9.98 -38.95
N ALA A 209 3.26 11.17 -38.65
CA ALA A 209 2.86 12.14 -39.65
C ALA A 209 4.03 12.99 -40.21
N GLY A 210 5.28 12.68 -39.84
CA GLY A 210 6.46 13.44 -40.28
C GLY A 210 6.55 14.86 -39.68
N ARG A 211 5.77 15.17 -38.64
CA ARG A 211 5.82 16.45 -37.93
C ARG A 211 6.83 16.40 -36.79
N LYS A 212 7.42 17.55 -36.47
CA LYS A 212 8.25 17.71 -35.27
C LYS A 212 7.36 17.81 -34.03
N PRO A 213 7.45 16.88 -33.05
CA PRO A 213 6.61 16.95 -31.85
C PRO A 213 6.96 18.14 -30.99
N ASP A 214 5.97 18.68 -30.29
CA ASP A 214 6.16 19.75 -29.32
C ASP A 214 6.96 19.21 -28.10
N PRO A 215 8.15 19.79 -27.80
CA PRO A 215 8.98 19.35 -26.67
C PRO A 215 8.27 19.39 -25.31
N LYS A 216 7.23 20.23 -25.15
CA LYS A 216 6.51 20.38 -23.88
C LYS A 216 5.93 19.05 -23.38
N TYR A 217 5.46 18.19 -24.29
CA TYR A 217 4.84 16.91 -23.93
C TYR A 217 5.84 15.96 -23.27
N GLY A 218 7.08 15.93 -23.80
CA GLY A 218 8.18 15.16 -23.22
C GLY A 218 8.61 15.68 -21.86
N VAL A 219 8.70 17.00 -21.69
CA VAL A 219 9.06 17.63 -20.40
C VAL A 219 8.02 17.31 -19.32
N ILE A 220 6.74 17.48 -19.63
CA ILE A 220 5.64 17.17 -18.70
C ILE A 220 5.65 15.68 -18.32
N ALA A 221 5.75 14.78 -19.30
CA ALA A 221 5.79 13.34 -19.05
C ALA A 221 7.01 12.94 -18.20
N LYS A 222 8.18 13.54 -18.46
CA LYS A 222 9.41 13.29 -17.70
C LYS A 222 9.28 13.73 -16.25
N GLN A 223 8.67 14.89 -15.98
CA GLN A 223 8.42 15.35 -14.60
C GLN A 223 7.56 14.35 -13.83
N ARG A 224 6.47 13.87 -14.42
CA ARG A 224 5.59 12.89 -13.75
C ARG A 224 6.27 11.54 -13.54
N SER A 225 7.06 11.10 -14.51
CA SER A 225 7.88 9.89 -14.39
C SER A 225 8.92 10.02 -13.26
N LEU A 226 9.55 11.20 -13.12
CA LEU A 226 10.48 11.48 -12.03
C LEU A 226 9.82 11.35 -10.65
N HIS A 227 8.61 11.90 -10.48
CA HIS A 227 7.86 11.76 -9.23
C HIS A 227 7.56 10.29 -8.94
N ASN A 228 7.02 9.56 -9.92
CA ASN A 228 6.73 8.12 -9.77
C ASN A 228 7.97 7.33 -9.35
N ASN A 229 9.13 7.63 -9.95
CA ASN A 229 10.38 6.98 -9.62
C ASN A 229 10.78 7.15 -8.15
N TYR A 230 10.74 8.37 -7.61
CA TYR A 230 11.11 8.65 -6.22
C TYR A 230 10.05 8.17 -5.20
N LEU A 231 8.78 8.16 -5.58
CA LEU A 231 7.67 7.73 -4.71
C LEU A 231 7.49 6.21 -4.63
N THR A 232 8.13 5.46 -5.51
CA THR A 232 7.97 3.99 -5.58
C THR A 232 8.39 3.28 -4.28
N LEU A 233 9.59 3.55 -3.76
CA LEU A 233 10.06 2.86 -2.54
C LEU A 233 9.23 3.18 -1.29
N PRO A 234 8.85 4.45 -1.03
CA PRO A 234 7.90 4.76 0.03
C PRO A 234 6.58 3.99 -0.11
N VAL A 235 5.99 3.95 -1.32
CA VAL A 235 4.73 3.21 -1.56
C VAL A 235 4.88 1.73 -1.20
N VAL A 236 5.97 1.09 -1.62
CA VAL A 236 6.24 -0.32 -1.28
C VAL A 236 6.29 -0.51 0.24
N PHE A 237 6.97 0.38 0.96
CA PHE A 237 7.00 0.33 2.43
C PHE A 237 5.60 0.45 3.03
N PHE A 238 4.80 1.42 2.60
CA PHE A 238 3.44 1.62 3.12
C PHE A 238 2.55 0.41 2.89
N MET A 239 2.64 -0.23 1.72
CA MET A 239 1.87 -1.44 1.42
C MET A 239 2.28 -2.62 2.31
N LEU A 240 3.58 -2.76 2.61
CA LEU A 240 4.11 -3.80 3.49
C LEU A 240 3.94 -3.50 4.99
N SER A 241 3.76 -2.24 5.36
CA SER A 241 3.71 -1.78 6.77
C SER A 241 2.63 -2.47 7.59
N ASN A 242 1.56 -2.97 6.96
CA ASN A 242 0.50 -3.75 7.59
C ASN A 242 0.99 -4.99 8.36
N HIS A 243 2.20 -5.47 8.08
CA HIS A 243 2.83 -6.60 8.74
C HIS A 243 3.72 -6.21 9.93
N TYR A 244 3.94 -4.90 10.15
CA TYR A 244 4.88 -4.37 11.12
C TYR A 244 4.20 -3.31 12.00
N PRO A 245 3.50 -3.71 13.08
CA PRO A 245 2.69 -2.80 13.89
C PRO A 245 3.49 -1.63 14.48
N LEU A 246 4.78 -1.81 14.79
CA LEU A 246 5.65 -0.74 15.27
C LEU A 246 5.77 0.45 14.29
N ALA A 247 5.48 0.24 13.00
CA ALA A 247 5.46 1.33 12.03
C ALA A 247 4.20 2.22 12.16
N PHE A 248 3.03 1.64 12.47
CA PHE A 248 1.74 2.33 12.33
C PHE A 248 0.92 2.46 13.63
N ALA A 249 1.19 1.63 14.64
CA ALA A 249 0.45 1.52 15.89
C ALA A 249 1.15 2.22 17.07
N THR A 250 1.90 3.28 16.78
CA THR A 250 2.70 4.04 17.76
C THR A 250 2.23 5.50 17.81
N ALA A 251 2.58 6.22 18.88
CA ALA A 251 2.13 7.60 19.06
C ALA A 251 2.60 8.55 17.93
N TYR A 252 3.76 8.25 17.33
CA TYR A 252 4.41 9.06 16.31
C TYR A 252 4.28 8.49 14.89
N ASN A 253 3.24 7.69 14.64
CA ASN A 253 3.04 7.02 13.37
C ASN A 253 3.08 7.97 12.14
N TRP A 254 2.48 9.16 12.21
CA TRP A 254 2.53 10.13 11.11
C TRP A 254 3.95 10.69 10.84
N ILE A 255 4.78 10.82 11.89
CA ILE A 255 6.20 11.22 11.77
C ILE A 255 6.99 10.08 11.13
N ILE A 256 6.76 8.83 11.57
CA ILE A 256 7.36 7.64 10.97
C ILE A 256 7.03 7.59 9.48
N ALA A 257 5.77 7.84 9.09
CA ALA A 257 5.37 7.89 7.69
C ALA A 257 6.13 8.98 6.90
N ALA A 258 6.27 10.19 7.45
CA ALA A 258 7.05 11.26 6.83
C ALA A 258 8.52 10.86 6.62
N LEU A 259 9.14 10.27 7.63
CA LEU A 259 10.52 9.79 7.58
C LEU A 259 10.72 8.65 6.57
N VAL A 260 9.74 7.75 6.43
CA VAL A 260 9.75 6.69 5.41
C VAL A 260 9.78 7.26 3.99
N PHE A 261 9.06 8.36 3.72
CA PHE A 261 9.17 9.04 2.42
C PHE A 261 10.60 9.51 2.16
N LEU A 262 11.25 10.15 3.14
CA LEU A 262 12.65 10.60 3.00
C LEU A 262 13.62 9.43 2.85
N MET A 263 13.39 8.34 3.56
CA MET A 263 14.16 7.11 3.45
C MET A 263 14.08 6.54 2.02
N GLY A 264 12.87 6.42 1.46
CA GLY A 264 12.69 5.95 0.10
C GLY A 264 13.34 6.89 -0.94
N VAL A 265 13.27 8.21 -0.73
CA VAL A 265 13.91 9.20 -1.62
C VAL A 265 15.44 9.07 -1.59
N THR A 266 16.04 8.97 -0.41
CA THR A 266 17.51 8.86 -0.26
C THR A 266 18.04 7.56 -0.86
N ILE A 267 17.37 6.42 -0.60
CA ILE A 267 17.72 5.14 -1.22
C ILE A 267 17.59 5.23 -2.74
N ARG A 268 16.46 5.77 -3.25
CA ARG A 268 16.26 5.87 -4.70
C ARG A 268 17.27 6.81 -5.36
N HIS A 269 17.66 7.88 -4.68
CA HIS A 269 18.68 8.80 -5.16
C HIS A 269 20.03 8.10 -5.39
N TRP A 270 20.42 7.19 -4.48
CA TRP A 270 21.63 6.38 -4.66
C TRP A 270 21.60 5.56 -5.95
N PHE A 271 20.52 4.79 -6.16
CA PHE A 271 20.35 3.97 -7.36
C PHE A 271 20.34 4.82 -8.63
N ASN A 272 19.55 5.89 -8.65
CA ASN A 272 19.47 6.78 -9.80
C ASN A 272 20.84 7.38 -10.16
N THR A 273 21.62 7.79 -9.17
CA THR A 273 22.96 8.37 -9.38
C THR A 273 23.95 7.34 -9.92
N GLY A 274 23.89 6.11 -9.39
CA GLY A 274 24.65 4.97 -9.88
C GLY A 274 24.32 4.61 -11.32
N HIS A 275 23.02 4.47 -11.66
CA HIS A 275 22.58 4.20 -13.03
C HIS A 275 23.00 5.30 -14.01
N ALA A 276 22.97 6.57 -13.57
CA ALA A 276 23.44 7.70 -14.36
C ALA A 276 24.97 7.80 -14.48
N ARG A 277 25.73 6.85 -13.90
CA ARG A 277 27.20 6.83 -13.84
C ARG A 277 27.81 8.12 -13.26
N LYS A 278 27.11 8.77 -12.33
CA LYS A 278 27.56 10.02 -11.66
C LYS A 278 28.33 9.76 -10.35
N GLY A 279 28.71 8.51 -10.11
CA GLY A 279 29.40 8.07 -8.89
C GLY A 279 28.48 7.37 -7.90
N LYS A 280 28.99 7.16 -6.67
CA LYS A 280 28.31 6.45 -5.59
C LYS A 280 28.09 7.44 -4.43
N PRO A 281 26.90 8.04 -4.29
CA PRO A 281 26.66 9.06 -3.27
C PRO A 281 26.48 8.41 -1.89
N ILE A 282 27.56 7.95 -1.25
CA ILE A 282 27.52 7.18 0.00
C ILE A 282 26.79 7.92 1.14
N TRP A 283 26.76 9.25 1.12
CA TRP A 283 26.01 10.06 2.08
C TRP A 283 24.53 9.70 2.16
N THR A 284 23.91 9.22 1.08
CA THR A 284 22.49 8.82 1.10
C THR A 284 22.28 7.68 2.08
N TRP A 285 23.19 6.71 2.13
CA TRP A 285 23.12 5.58 3.06
C TRP A 285 23.32 6.01 4.51
N MET A 286 24.20 6.99 4.75
CA MET A 286 24.37 7.57 6.09
C MET A 286 23.06 8.23 6.56
N ILE A 287 22.44 9.06 5.72
CA ILE A 287 21.16 9.70 6.05
C ILE A 287 20.04 8.65 6.22
N THR A 288 19.93 7.67 5.32
CA THR A 288 19.00 6.55 5.44
C THR A 288 19.15 5.82 6.78
N THR A 289 20.39 5.54 7.20
CA THR A 289 20.67 4.84 8.46
C THR A 289 20.25 5.67 9.67
N VAL A 290 20.57 6.98 9.68
CA VAL A 290 20.14 7.90 10.75
C VAL A 290 18.62 7.98 10.81
N ILE A 291 17.94 8.12 9.67
CA ILE A 291 16.48 8.13 9.60
C ILE A 291 15.90 6.82 10.16
N PHE A 292 16.49 5.68 9.81
CA PHE A 292 16.03 4.37 10.29
C PHE A 292 16.17 4.24 11.82
N ILE A 293 17.29 4.69 12.40
CA ILE A 293 17.49 4.71 13.85
C ILE A 293 16.44 5.60 14.54
N ILE A 294 16.14 6.78 13.97
CA ILE A 294 15.09 7.67 14.50
C ILE A 294 13.72 6.99 14.43
N ILE A 295 13.39 6.32 13.33
CA ILE A 295 12.14 5.55 13.21
C ILE A 295 12.07 4.46 14.28
N MET A 296 13.15 3.70 14.50
CA MET A 296 13.20 2.67 15.54
C MET A 296 12.93 3.27 16.92
N TRP A 297 13.59 4.39 17.25
CA TRP A 297 13.39 5.08 18.52
C TRP A 297 11.94 5.58 18.69
N LEU A 298 11.38 6.25 17.68
CA LEU A 298 9.98 6.70 17.69
C LEU A 298 8.98 5.54 17.84
N SER A 299 9.33 4.37 17.29
CA SER A 299 8.46 3.19 17.34
C SER A 299 8.33 2.54 18.72
N THR A 300 9.17 2.94 19.68
CA THR A 300 9.12 2.42 21.07
C THR A 300 7.98 3.01 21.89
N GLN A 301 7.33 4.08 21.40
CA GLN A 301 6.36 4.85 22.16
C GLN A 301 4.94 4.34 21.85
N PRO A 302 4.27 3.65 22.80
CA PRO A 302 2.96 3.09 22.56
C PRO A 302 1.94 4.21 22.35
N LYS A 303 0.95 3.97 21.47
CA LYS A 303 -0.21 4.86 21.35
C LYS A 303 -1.15 4.57 22.53
N LEU A 304 -0.99 5.30 23.63
CA LEU A 304 -1.89 5.22 24.79
C LEU A 304 -3.28 5.77 24.40
N GLY A 305 -4.35 5.01 24.63
CA GLY A 305 -5.74 5.53 24.57
C GLY A 305 -6.70 4.95 23.52
N ALA A 306 -6.37 3.88 22.78
CA ALA A 306 -7.30 3.32 21.78
C ALA A 306 -8.36 2.34 22.36
N GLY A 307 -8.37 2.07 23.67
CA GLY A 307 -9.08 0.89 24.21
C GLY A 307 -10.13 1.12 25.32
N GLU A 308 -10.16 2.25 26.02
CA GLU A 308 -10.98 2.33 27.24
C GLU A 308 -12.44 2.72 27.02
N HIS A 309 -12.80 3.35 25.90
CA HIS A 309 -14.17 3.81 25.63
C HIS A 309 -14.58 3.78 24.14
N ALA A 310 -14.27 2.71 23.41
CA ALA A 310 -14.81 2.55 22.05
C ALA A 310 -16.27 2.06 22.10
N SER A 311 -17.19 2.78 21.46
CA SER A 311 -18.57 2.34 21.29
C SER A 311 -18.62 1.04 20.45
N LEU A 312 -19.45 0.09 20.87
CA LEU A 312 -19.64 -1.18 20.18
C LEU A 312 -20.20 -0.97 18.77
N SER A 313 -19.61 -1.64 17.78
CA SER A 313 -20.22 -1.71 16.46
C SER A 313 -21.50 -2.56 16.51
N PRO A 314 -22.50 -2.30 15.65
CA PRO A 314 -23.73 -3.10 15.62
C PRO A 314 -23.47 -4.61 15.47
N MET A 315 -22.41 -4.97 14.72
CA MET A 315 -22.02 -6.35 14.52
C MET A 315 -21.44 -6.98 15.80
N GLN A 316 -20.65 -6.24 16.58
CA GLN A 316 -20.14 -6.73 17.87
C GLN A 316 -21.27 -6.96 18.86
N THR A 317 -22.23 -6.03 18.95
CA THR A 317 -23.41 -6.18 19.82
C THR A 317 -24.18 -7.46 19.51
N GLN A 318 -24.32 -7.81 18.22
CA GLN A 318 -24.97 -9.04 17.79
C GLN A 318 -24.22 -10.31 18.23
N PHE A 319 -22.89 -10.32 18.13
CA PHE A 319 -22.08 -11.46 18.58
C PHE A 319 -22.09 -11.63 20.10
N LEU A 320 -22.12 -10.52 20.85
CA LEU A 320 -22.22 -10.51 22.31
C LEU A 320 -23.58 -11.01 22.80
N ALA A 321 -24.65 -10.71 22.06
CA ALA A 321 -26.02 -11.10 22.42
C ALA A 321 -26.37 -12.55 22.06
N ASP A 322 -25.52 -13.27 21.32
CA ASP A 322 -25.78 -14.64 20.90
C ASP A 322 -25.73 -15.63 22.09
N ALA A 323 -26.66 -16.59 22.12
CA ALA A 323 -26.78 -17.56 23.21
C ALA A 323 -25.53 -18.45 23.41
N HIS A 324 -24.71 -18.64 22.38
CA HIS A 324 -23.48 -19.42 22.48
C HIS A 324 -22.28 -18.59 22.94
N PHE A 325 -22.41 -17.27 23.06
CA PHE A 325 -21.28 -16.37 23.33
C PHE A 325 -20.54 -16.74 24.61
N THR A 326 -21.24 -17.00 25.72
CA THR A 326 -20.60 -17.35 26.99
C THR A 326 -19.70 -18.58 26.85
N LYS A 327 -20.19 -19.64 26.17
CA LYS A 327 -19.39 -20.86 25.95
C LYS A 327 -18.22 -20.61 25.00
N ALA A 328 -18.42 -19.80 23.96
CA ALA A 328 -17.36 -19.42 23.05
C ALA A 328 -16.27 -18.60 23.75
N ARG A 329 -16.65 -17.63 24.59
CA ARG A 329 -15.75 -16.84 25.43
C ARG A 329 -14.90 -17.72 26.34
N ASP A 330 -15.52 -18.64 27.08
CA ASP A 330 -14.80 -19.53 27.99
C ASP A 330 -13.75 -20.38 27.25
N ILE A 331 -14.06 -20.83 26.01
CA ILE A 331 -13.10 -21.53 25.14
C ILE A 331 -11.96 -20.60 24.71
N VAL A 332 -12.28 -19.38 24.28
CA VAL A 332 -11.27 -18.41 23.82
C VAL A 332 -10.33 -18.02 24.96
N GLU A 333 -10.86 -17.75 26.15
CA GLU A 333 -10.07 -17.47 27.35
C GLU A 333 -9.13 -18.63 27.70
N ALA A 334 -9.66 -19.86 27.70
CA ALA A 334 -8.87 -21.05 28.06
C ALA A 334 -7.82 -21.43 27.00
N ARG A 335 -8.08 -21.18 25.71
CA ARG A 335 -7.27 -21.73 24.60
C ARG A 335 -6.44 -20.69 23.86
N CYS A 336 -6.79 -19.42 23.92
CA CYS A 336 -6.21 -18.37 23.08
C CYS A 336 -5.53 -17.25 23.88
N SER A 337 -6.07 -16.88 25.05
CA SER A 337 -5.60 -15.69 25.79
C SER A 337 -4.16 -15.80 26.31
N MET A 338 -3.62 -17.01 26.48
CA MET A 338 -2.19 -17.21 26.81
C MET A 338 -1.24 -16.53 25.81
N CYS A 339 -1.61 -16.50 24.52
CA CYS A 339 -0.85 -15.84 23.47
C CYS A 339 -1.44 -14.48 23.06
N HIS A 340 -2.74 -14.30 23.24
CA HIS A 340 -3.52 -13.15 22.80
C HIS A 340 -3.99 -12.30 23.99
N ALA A 341 -3.04 -11.77 24.76
CA ALA A 341 -3.25 -10.86 25.89
C ALA A 341 -2.33 -9.63 25.77
N GLN A 342 -2.61 -8.57 26.54
CA GLN A 342 -1.73 -7.42 26.69
C GLN A 342 -0.31 -7.84 27.07
N GLU A 343 -0.20 -8.81 27.99
CA GLU A 343 1.04 -9.46 28.41
C GLU A 343 0.94 -10.98 28.16
N PRO A 344 1.42 -11.48 27.01
CA PRO A 344 1.37 -12.91 26.70
C PRO A 344 2.15 -13.72 27.73
N SER A 345 1.57 -14.84 28.17
CA SER A 345 2.18 -15.76 29.13
C SER A 345 2.97 -16.90 28.48
N TRP A 346 3.12 -16.88 27.16
CA TRP A 346 3.89 -17.88 26.41
C TRP A 346 5.35 -17.46 26.24
N ASP A 347 6.28 -18.34 26.61
CA ASP A 347 7.72 -18.07 26.52
C ASP A 347 8.15 -17.66 25.11
N GLY A 348 8.82 -16.51 25.01
CA GLY A 348 9.31 -15.94 23.75
C GLY A 348 8.32 -15.01 23.04
N LEU A 349 7.09 -14.84 23.54
CA LEU A 349 6.18 -13.78 23.09
C LEU A 349 6.28 -12.56 24.00
N THR A 350 6.76 -11.44 23.45
CA THR A 350 6.79 -10.14 24.15
C THR A 350 5.56 -9.28 23.88
N PHE A 351 4.77 -9.64 22.87
CA PHE A 351 3.52 -8.97 22.50
C PHE A 351 2.58 -9.95 21.80
N ALA A 352 1.28 -9.73 21.93
CA ALA A 352 0.29 -10.58 21.27
C ALA A 352 0.50 -10.63 19.73
N PRO A 353 0.45 -11.81 19.09
CA PRO A 353 0.58 -11.93 17.65
C PRO A 353 -0.45 -11.04 16.93
N LYS A 354 0.04 -10.23 15.98
CA LYS A 354 -0.77 -9.23 15.24
C LYS A 354 -1.47 -8.19 16.14
N ASN A 355 -1.05 -8.06 17.40
CA ASN A 355 -1.69 -7.21 18.42
C ASN A 355 -3.19 -7.53 18.62
N VAL A 356 -3.57 -8.79 18.42
CA VAL A 356 -4.94 -9.29 18.68
C VAL A 356 -5.00 -9.79 20.12
N LYS A 357 -5.95 -9.28 20.90
CA LYS A 357 -6.14 -9.63 22.30
C LYS A 357 -7.55 -10.17 22.53
N PHE A 358 -7.73 -10.97 23.58
CA PHE A 358 -8.98 -11.60 23.97
C PHE A 358 -9.18 -11.50 25.49
N GLU A 359 -8.95 -10.31 26.07
CA GLU A 359 -9.07 -10.06 27.51
C GLU A 359 -10.45 -9.52 27.89
N THR A 360 -11.19 -8.97 26.92
CA THR A 360 -12.55 -8.49 27.11
C THR A 360 -13.53 -9.13 26.14
N ASP A 361 -14.80 -9.21 26.55
CA ASP A 361 -15.90 -9.68 25.70
C ASP A 361 -15.96 -8.92 24.36
N ASN A 362 -15.71 -7.61 24.42
CA ASN A 362 -15.71 -6.74 23.24
C ASN A 362 -14.61 -7.12 22.24
N GLU A 363 -13.41 -7.43 22.73
CA GLU A 363 -12.30 -7.88 21.90
C GLU A 363 -12.59 -9.25 21.26
N ILE A 364 -13.19 -10.18 22.00
CA ILE A 364 -13.59 -11.49 21.47
C ILE A 364 -14.64 -11.33 20.37
N ALA A 365 -15.67 -10.52 20.62
CA ALA A 365 -16.72 -10.23 19.64
C ALA A 365 -16.18 -9.50 18.40
N ALA A 366 -15.20 -8.59 18.56
CA ALA A 366 -14.54 -7.89 17.45
C ALA A 366 -13.83 -8.84 16.48
N HIS A 367 -13.41 -10.00 16.99
CA HIS A 367 -12.63 -11.00 16.26
C HIS A 367 -13.42 -12.31 15.99
N ALA A 368 -14.75 -12.28 16.11
CA ALA A 368 -15.59 -13.47 15.94
C ALA A 368 -15.36 -14.17 14.58
N ARG A 369 -15.18 -13.39 13.49
CA ARG A 369 -14.89 -13.94 12.15
C ARG A 369 -13.53 -14.62 12.09
N GLU A 370 -12.50 -14.01 12.67
CA GLU A 370 -11.15 -14.57 12.72
C GLU A 370 -11.12 -15.85 13.57
N ILE A 371 -11.77 -15.86 14.73
CA ILE A 371 -11.89 -17.04 15.60
C ILE A 371 -12.60 -18.17 14.84
N TYR A 372 -13.72 -17.87 14.18
CA TYR A 372 -14.44 -18.81 13.35
C TYR A 372 -13.58 -19.41 12.23
N LEU A 373 -12.82 -18.60 11.48
CA LEU A 373 -12.01 -19.10 10.38
C LEU A 373 -10.75 -19.84 10.85
N GLN A 374 -10.03 -19.30 11.83
CA GLN A 374 -8.71 -19.79 12.25
C GLN A 374 -8.79 -20.98 13.22
N ALA A 375 -9.76 -20.96 14.14
CA ALA A 375 -9.90 -21.97 15.18
C ALA A 375 -11.16 -22.85 14.99
N GLY A 376 -12.26 -22.31 14.47
CA GLY A 376 -13.48 -23.09 14.24
C GLY A 376 -13.40 -23.98 13.00
N ARG A 377 -13.36 -23.36 11.82
CA ARG A 377 -13.43 -24.03 10.50
C ARG A 377 -12.11 -24.62 10.03
N SER A 378 -11.01 -23.93 10.31
CA SER A 378 -9.66 -24.47 10.08
C SER A 378 -9.02 -24.90 11.39
N HIS A 379 -7.83 -25.49 11.27
CA HIS A 379 -7.00 -25.89 12.40
C HIS A 379 -5.72 -25.06 12.45
N ALA A 380 -5.75 -23.85 11.88
CA ALA A 380 -4.59 -22.97 11.80
C ALA A 380 -4.22 -22.37 13.16
N MET A 381 -5.24 -22.15 14.01
CA MET A 381 -5.07 -21.71 15.39
C MET A 381 -5.63 -22.74 16.40
N PRO A 382 -4.94 -22.90 17.54
CA PRO A 382 -3.55 -22.49 17.78
C PRO A 382 -2.58 -23.22 16.82
N PRO A 383 -1.39 -22.66 16.49
CA PRO A 383 -0.45 -23.32 15.60
C PRO A 383 -0.05 -24.68 16.17
N GLY A 384 -0.14 -25.74 15.36
CA GLY A 384 0.12 -27.12 15.83
C GLY A 384 -0.82 -27.61 16.93
N ASN A 385 -1.94 -26.91 17.18
CA ASN A 385 -2.89 -27.18 18.26
C ASN A 385 -2.24 -27.22 19.66
N VAL A 386 -1.26 -26.36 19.94
CA VAL A 386 -0.47 -26.37 21.20
C VAL A 386 -1.31 -26.28 22.48
N THR A 387 -2.48 -25.64 22.45
CA THR A 387 -3.40 -25.59 23.61
C THR A 387 -4.48 -26.68 23.59
N SER A 388 -4.36 -27.65 22.67
CA SER A 388 -5.23 -28.84 22.57
C SER A 388 -6.73 -28.53 22.44
N VAL A 389 -7.09 -27.65 21.50
CA VAL A 389 -8.50 -27.37 21.21
C VAL A 389 -9.16 -28.61 20.61
N THR A 390 -10.20 -29.09 21.28
CA THR A 390 -10.96 -30.30 20.95
C THR A 390 -11.92 -30.08 19.78
N PRO A 391 -12.34 -31.14 19.07
CA PRO A 391 -13.35 -31.02 18.01
C PRO A 391 -14.67 -30.41 18.49
N GLN A 392 -15.09 -30.68 19.73
CA GLN A 392 -16.31 -30.16 20.33
C GLN A 392 -16.20 -28.65 20.60
N GLU A 393 -15.06 -28.18 21.12
CA GLU A 393 -14.80 -26.75 21.30
C GLU A 393 -14.78 -26.03 19.95
N ARG A 394 -14.16 -26.61 18.91
CA ARG A 394 -14.20 -26.03 17.56
C ARG A 394 -15.62 -25.95 17.00
N ALA A 395 -16.43 -26.98 17.21
CA ALA A 395 -17.83 -26.99 16.81
C ALA A 395 -18.64 -25.92 17.55
N MET A 396 -18.34 -25.63 18.82
CA MET A 396 -18.97 -24.54 19.58
C MET A 396 -18.61 -23.16 19.01
N LEU A 397 -17.34 -22.93 18.66
CA LEU A 397 -16.91 -21.67 18.02
C LEU A 397 -17.59 -21.49 16.64
N VAL A 398 -17.77 -22.58 15.89
CA VAL A 398 -18.53 -22.59 14.63
C VAL A 398 -20.00 -22.25 14.87
N ALA A 399 -20.64 -22.90 15.85
CA ALA A 399 -22.04 -22.69 16.16
C ALA A 399 -22.32 -21.23 16.54
N TRP A 400 -21.50 -20.65 17.42
CA TRP A 400 -21.61 -19.24 17.84
C TRP A 400 -21.58 -18.27 16.66
N TYR A 401 -20.60 -18.41 15.76
CA TYR A 401 -20.52 -17.52 14.62
C TYR A 401 -21.70 -17.69 13.67
N GLU A 402 -22.10 -18.93 13.39
CA GLU A 402 -23.18 -19.21 12.45
C GLU A 402 -24.55 -18.82 12.97
N SER A 403 -24.84 -19.03 14.26
CA SER A 403 -26.11 -18.61 14.87
C SER A 403 -26.20 -17.09 14.92
N ALA A 404 -25.13 -16.43 15.33
CA ALA A 404 -25.09 -14.98 15.40
C ALA A 404 -25.36 -14.38 14.01
N VAL A 405 -24.70 -14.85 12.95
CA VAL A 405 -24.91 -14.32 11.59
C VAL A 405 -26.30 -14.69 11.03
N LYS A 406 -26.85 -15.87 11.35
CA LYS A 406 -28.20 -16.30 10.90
C LYS A 406 -29.34 -15.55 11.58
N GLY A 407 -29.16 -15.04 12.79
CA GLY A 407 -30.17 -14.26 13.54
C GLY A 407 -30.63 -12.94 12.87
N LYS A 408 -30.12 -12.62 11.67
CA LYS A 408 -30.59 -11.52 10.80
C LYS A 408 -31.90 -11.81 10.06
N THR A 409 -32.50 -12.99 10.22
CA THR A 409 -33.58 -13.50 9.35
C THR A 409 -34.94 -13.64 10.02
N GLU A 410 -35.24 -12.82 11.04
CA GLU A 410 -36.61 -12.65 11.56
C GLU A 410 -37.02 -11.18 11.56
#